data_AF-A0A2I0VQ80-F1
#
_entry.id   AF-A0A2I0VQ80-F1
#
_cell.length_a   1.000
_cell.length_b   1.000
_cell.length_c   1.000
_cell.angle_alpha   90.00
_cell.angle_beta   90.00
_cell.angle_gamma   90.00
#
_symmetry.space_group_name_H-M   'P 1'
#
loop_
_entity.id
_entity.type
_entity.pdbx_description
1 polymer ?
#
loop_
_entity_poly.entity_id
_entity_poly.type
_entity_poly.pdbx_seq_one_letter_code
_entity_poly.pdbx_strand_id
1 'polypeptide(L)'
;MQRLLEHDKCDGSDIETGMSEEDFLIQDEICKSRLASIRREEENFLKERDRYESEKARLIREMKRVRDEDGSRFNNFQVLNQRYALLNLLGKGGFSEVYKAFDLVENRFVACKLHGLNVQWSEEKKQSYIRHAVREYNIHKTLVHPHIVQLWDIFEIDHNTFCTVLEYCSGKLAFIFTVFGDFLK
;
A
#
# COMPACT_ATOMS: atom_id res chain seq x y z
N MET A 1 54.71 -79.41 -10.61
CA MET A 1 54.69 -78.00 -10.16
C MET A 1 54.04 -77.93 -8.80
N GLN A 2 54.87 -77.76 -7.77
CA GLN A 2 54.49 -77.60 -6.35
C GLN A 2 53.52 -76.44 -6.13
N ARG A 3 52.53 -76.64 -5.26
CA ARG A 3 52.03 -75.61 -4.33
C ARG A 3 51.19 -76.27 -3.23
N LEU A 4 51.82 -76.54 -2.09
CA LEU A 4 51.22 -76.69 -0.76
C LEU A 4 51.95 -75.64 0.09
N LEU A 5 51.28 -74.55 0.47
CA LEU A 5 50.65 -74.37 1.78
C LEU A 5 51.64 -74.60 2.92
N GLU A 6 52.24 -73.52 3.41
CA GLU A 6 52.29 -73.28 4.85
C GLU A 6 52.51 -71.80 5.15
N HIS A 7 52.06 -71.48 6.34
CA HIS A 7 51.54 -70.23 6.85
C HIS A 7 52.63 -69.52 7.64
N ASP A 8 52.91 -68.25 7.35
CA ASP A 8 53.64 -67.42 8.31
C ASP A 8 53.22 -65.94 8.29
N LYS A 9 53.38 -65.36 9.47
CA LYS A 9 52.64 -64.28 10.15
C LYS A 9 52.70 -62.85 9.57
N CYS A 10 51.59 -62.14 9.85
CA CYS A 10 51.48 -60.78 10.41
C CYS A 10 52.26 -59.64 9.76
N ASP A 11 51.57 -58.63 9.23
CA ASP A 11 51.39 -57.40 10.01
C ASP A 11 50.19 -56.58 9.54
N GLY A 12 49.50 -56.01 10.52
CA GLY A 12 48.27 -55.27 10.34
C GLY A 12 48.46 -53.94 9.63
N SER A 13 47.40 -53.53 8.95
CA SER A 13 46.94 -52.15 9.02
C SER A 13 45.50 -52.15 8.55
N ASP A 14 44.61 -52.44 9.49
CA ASP A 14 43.25 -51.94 9.42
C ASP A 14 43.36 -50.42 9.25
N ILE A 15 43.05 -49.94 8.05
CA ILE A 15 42.85 -48.52 7.79
C ILE A 15 41.50 -48.16 8.43
N GLU A 16 41.46 -48.16 9.77
CA GLU A 16 40.49 -47.36 10.51
C GLU A 16 40.97 -45.92 10.42
N THR A 17 40.62 -45.24 9.32
CA THR A 17 40.71 -43.78 9.30
C THR A 17 39.51 -43.22 10.04
N GLY A 18 39.45 -43.46 11.35
CA GLY A 18 38.62 -42.68 12.26
C GLY A 18 39.19 -41.27 12.29
N MET A 19 38.41 -40.28 11.86
CA MET A 19 38.79 -38.87 12.00
C MET A 19 39.19 -38.59 13.45
N SER A 20 40.28 -37.85 13.67
CA SER A 20 40.65 -37.43 15.02
C SER A 20 39.54 -36.55 15.61
N GLU A 21 39.35 -36.59 16.94
CA GLU A 21 38.34 -35.76 17.61
C GLU A 21 38.59 -34.26 17.36
N GLU A 22 39.85 -33.86 17.21
CA GLU A 22 40.25 -32.50 16.86
C GLU A 22 39.83 -32.12 15.43
N ASP A 23 40.02 -33.00 14.45
CA ASP A 23 39.57 -32.77 13.07
C ASP A 23 38.05 -32.68 12.97
N PHE A 24 37.33 -33.48 13.77
CA PHE A 24 35.88 -33.41 13.86
C PHE A 24 35.40 -32.06 14.43
N LEU A 25 36.03 -31.59 15.51
CA LEU A 25 35.73 -30.28 16.12
C LEU A 25 35.99 -29.11 15.16
N ILE A 26 37.10 -29.15 14.43
CA ILE A 26 37.43 -28.13 13.43
C ILE A 26 36.38 -28.13 12.31
N GLN A 27 36.01 -29.31 11.81
CA GLN A 27 35.03 -29.44 10.75
C GLN A 27 33.63 -28.97 11.18
N ASP A 28 33.22 -29.25 12.42
CA ASP A 28 31.97 -28.79 13.01
C ASP A 28 31.92 -27.26 13.14
N GLU A 29 32.99 -26.62 13.62
CA GLU A 29 33.08 -25.15 13.69
C GLU A 29 33.06 -24.49 12.31
N ILE A 30 33.72 -25.09 11.30
CA ILE A 30 33.63 -24.64 9.90
C ILE A 30 32.18 -24.73 9.41
N CYS A 31 31.49 -25.83 9.69
CA CYS A 31 30.10 -26.03 9.28
C CYS A 31 29.16 -25.02 9.96
N LYS A 32 29.30 -24.79 11.27
CA LYS A 32 28.54 -23.79 12.02
C LYS A 32 28.76 -22.38 11.47
N SER A 33 30.01 -22.00 11.20
CA SER A 33 30.36 -20.70 10.63
C SER A 33 29.74 -20.48 9.24
N ARG A 34 29.78 -21.50 8.38
CA ARG A 34 29.13 -21.49 7.06
C ARG A 34 27.60 -21.36 7.19
N LEU A 35 26.99 -22.16 8.07
CA LEU A 35 25.55 -22.09 8.32
C LEU A 35 25.11 -20.72 8.83
N ALA A 36 25.87 -20.10 9.74
CA ALA A 36 25.60 -18.75 10.23
C ALA A 36 25.74 -17.68 9.14
N SER A 37 26.64 -17.89 8.18
CA SER A 37 26.80 -17.00 7.03
C SER A 37 25.64 -17.13 6.05
N ILE A 38 25.25 -18.36 5.71
CA ILE A 38 24.08 -18.66 4.86
C ILE A 38 22.80 -18.09 5.48
N ARG A 39 22.58 -18.26 6.79
CA ARG A 39 21.39 -17.70 7.48
C ARG A 39 21.33 -16.17 7.43
N ARG A 40 22.49 -15.50 7.56
CA ARG A 40 22.57 -14.04 7.43
C ARG A 40 22.27 -13.58 6.01
N GLU A 41 22.79 -14.29 5.01
CA GLU A 41 22.47 -14.03 3.60
C GLU A 41 20.98 -14.25 3.33
N GLU A 42 20.39 -15.33 3.83
CA GLU A 42 18.96 -15.62 3.73
C GLU A 42 18.10 -14.50 4.34
N GLU A 43 18.45 -14.02 5.54
CA GLU A 43 17.74 -12.90 6.19
C GLU A 43 17.85 -11.60 5.36
N ASN A 44 19.01 -11.34 4.77
CA ASN A 44 19.19 -10.19 3.88
C ASN A 44 18.34 -10.31 2.62
N PHE A 45 18.33 -11.47 1.97
CA PHE A 45 17.49 -11.73 0.80
C PHE A 45 16.00 -11.59 1.12
N LEU A 46 15.54 -12.04 2.29
CA LEU A 46 14.16 -11.86 2.73
C LEU A 46 13.81 -10.37 2.90
N LYS A 47 14.67 -9.59 3.55
CA LYS A 47 14.48 -8.13 3.69
C LYS A 47 14.44 -7.41 2.35
N GLU A 48 15.33 -7.79 1.42
CA GLU A 48 15.34 -7.24 0.07
C GLU A 48 14.08 -7.61 -0.70
N ARG A 49 13.64 -8.88 -0.63
CA ARG A 49 12.39 -9.32 -1.24
C ARG A 49 11.21 -8.50 -0.72
N ASP A 50 11.06 -8.36 0.60
CA ASP A 50 9.95 -7.62 1.20
C ASP A 50 9.99 -6.12 0.80
N ARG A 51 11.19 -5.56 0.65
CA ARG A 51 11.39 -4.21 0.10
C ARG A 51 10.92 -4.12 -1.36
N TYR A 52 11.34 -5.05 -2.22
CA TYR A 52 10.93 -5.08 -3.62
C TYR A 52 9.43 -5.32 -3.78
N GLU A 53 8.83 -6.18 -2.95
CA GLU A 53 7.39 -6.39 -2.93
C GLU A 53 6.63 -5.13 -2.54
N SER A 54 7.11 -4.40 -1.53
CA SER A 54 6.55 -3.11 -1.12
C SER A 54 6.64 -2.05 -2.21
N GLU A 55 7.78 -2.00 -2.92
CA GLU A 55 7.99 -1.07 -4.03
C GLU A 55 7.12 -1.42 -5.25
N LYS A 56 7.04 -2.71 -5.60
CA LYS A 56 6.14 -3.21 -6.64
C LYS A 56 4.68 -2.86 -6.32
N ALA A 57 4.24 -3.05 -5.07
CA ALA A 57 2.90 -2.69 -4.64
C ALA A 57 2.64 -1.17 -4.68
N ARG A 58 3.66 -0.34 -4.45
CA ARG A 58 3.58 1.12 -4.63
C ARG A 58 3.40 1.47 -6.11
N LEU A 59 4.23 0.90 -6.99
CA LEU A 59 4.19 1.17 -8.43
C LEU A 59 2.88 0.70 -9.06
N ILE A 60 2.36 -0.48 -8.68
CA ILE A 60 1.06 -0.96 -9.16
C ILE A 60 -0.06 0.01 -8.78
N ARG A 61 -0.06 0.52 -7.54
CA ARG A 61 -1.04 1.51 -7.09
C ARG A 61 -0.92 2.82 -7.85
N GLU A 62 0.31 3.29 -8.09
CA GLU A 62 0.55 4.51 -8.86
C GLU A 62 0.09 4.36 -10.31
N MET A 63 0.42 3.25 -10.97
CA MET A 63 -0.03 2.96 -12.33
C MET A 63 -1.56 2.87 -12.43
N LYS A 64 -2.23 2.32 -11.40
CA LYS A 64 -3.69 2.33 -11.33
C LYS A 64 -4.22 3.76 -11.17
N ARG A 65 -3.63 4.55 -10.27
CA ARG A 65 -4.01 5.95 -10.02
C ARG A 65 -3.89 6.82 -11.28
N VAL A 66 -2.80 6.70 -12.03
CA VAL A 66 -2.60 7.41 -13.31
C VAL A 66 -3.68 7.00 -14.31
N ARG A 67 -3.93 5.70 -14.47
CA ARG A 67 -4.99 5.22 -15.38
C ARG A 67 -6.38 5.73 -14.99
N ASP A 68 -6.67 5.75 -13.69
CA ASP A 68 -7.94 6.24 -13.14
C ASP A 68 -8.08 7.76 -13.35
N GLU A 69 -6.99 8.51 -13.23
CA GLU A 69 -6.90 9.95 -13.50
C GLU A 69 -7.11 10.25 -14.98
N ASP A 70 -6.37 9.57 -15.87
CA ASP A 70 -6.51 9.73 -17.32
C ASP A 70 -7.94 9.47 -17.80
N GLY A 71 -8.63 8.49 -17.19
CA GLY A 71 -10.02 8.16 -17.49
C GLY A 71 -11.07 9.03 -16.79
N SER A 72 -10.68 9.98 -15.93
CA SER A 72 -11.61 10.87 -15.25
C SER A 72 -11.97 12.07 -16.13
N ARG A 73 -13.24 12.51 -16.04
CA ARG A 73 -13.71 13.75 -16.67
C ARG A 73 -13.09 15.02 -16.06
N PHE A 74 -12.36 14.90 -14.96
CA PHE A 74 -11.76 15.99 -14.20
C PHE A 74 -10.24 16.10 -14.39
N ASN A 75 -9.67 15.36 -15.35
CA ASN A 75 -8.23 15.27 -15.62
C ASN A 75 -7.58 16.56 -16.16
N ASN A 76 -8.36 17.57 -16.53
CA ASN A 76 -7.86 18.85 -17.08
C ASN A 76 -7.51 19.91 -16.03
N PHE A 77 -7.27 19.52 -14.76
CA PHE A 77 -6.87 20.42 -13.67
C PHE A 77 -7.77 21.66 -13.50
N GLN A 78 -9.08 21.47 -13.64
CA GLN A 78 -10.04 22.56 -13.57
C GLN A 78 -10.10 23.23 -12.18
N VAL A 79 -10.51 24.50 -12.14
CA VAL A 79 -10.80 25.21 -10.90
C VAL A 79 -12.27 25.02 -10.53
N LEU A 80 -12.53 24.30 -9.45
CA LEU A 80 -13.87 24.06 -8.92
C LEU A 80 -14.33 25.21 -8.04
N ASN A 81 -15.62 25.56 -8.14
CA ASN A 81 -16.26 26.61 -7.34
C ASN A 81 -15.48 27.94 -7.34
N GLN A 82 -14.74 28.23 -8.42
CA GLN A 82 -13.86 29.40 -8.54
C GLN A 82 -12.82 29.55 -7.41
N ARG A 83 -12.52 28.45 -6.68
CA ARG A 83 -11.69 28.48 -5.46
C ARG A 83 -10.69 27.32 -5.38
N TYR A 84 -11.08 26.13 -5.80
CA TYR A 84 -10.29 24.92 -5.58
C TYR A 84 -9.65 24.48 -6.90
N ALA A 85 -8.36 24.77 -7.08
CA ALA A 85 -7.60 24.34 -8.24
C ALA A 85 -7.26 22.84 -8.11
N LEU A 86 -7.87 21.98 -8.94
CA LEU A 86 -7.58 20.56 -8.92
C LEU A 86 -6.14 20.28 -9.36
N LEU A 87 -5.50 19.34 -8.66
CA LEU A 87 -4.16 18.81 -8.95
C LEU A 87 -4.32 17.33 -9.32
N ASN A 88 -3.50 16.46 -8.74
CA ASN A 88 -3.52 15.04 -9.02
C ASN A 88 -4.63 14.28 -8.28
N LEU A 89 -5.19 13.25 -8.91
CA LEU A 89 -6.05 12.24 -8.30
C LEU A 89 -5.28 11.53 -7.19
N LEU A 90 -5.89 11.42 -6.02
CA LEU A 90 -5.41 10.66 -4.86
C LEU A 90 -5.97 9.25 -4.85
N GLY A 91 -7.20 9.06 -5.33
CA GLY A 91 -7.82 7.75 -5.44
C GLY A 91 -9.21 7.80 -6.05
N LYS A 92 -9.64 6.64 -6.55
CA LYS A 92 -10.96 6.41 -7.15
C LYS A 92 -11.67 5.27 -6.43
N GLY A 93 -12.87 5.56 -5.95
CA GLY A 93 -13.83 4.60 -5.40
C GLY A 93 -14.91 4.24 -6.44
N GLY A 94 -15.95 3.53 -6.01
CA GLY A 94 -17.04 3.13 -6.90
C GLY A 94 -17.88 4.31 -7.41
N PHE A 95 -18.19 5.25 -6.52
CA PHE A 95 -19.04 6.42 -6.81
C PHE A 95 -18.35 7.76 -6.52
N SER A 96 -17.04 7.75 -6.24
CA SER A 96 -16.33 8.99 -5.95
C SER A 96 -14.89 8.98 -6.43
N GLU A 97 -14.39 10.17 -6.75
CA GLU A 97 -13.00 10.43 -7.07
C GLU A 97 -12.47 11.47 -6.09
N VAL A 98 -11.28 11.26 -5.55
CA VAL A 98 -10.66 12.16 -4.58
C VAL A 98 -9.44 12.79 -5.25
N TYR A 99 -9.44 14.11 -5.35
CA TYR A 99 -8.35 14.90 -5.90
C TYR A 99 -7.63 15.66 -4.80
N LYS A 100 -6.32 15.78 -4.93
CA LYS A 100 -5.59 16.85 -4.27
C LYS A 100 -5.97 18.14 -4.97
N ALA A 101 -6.20 19.20 -4.22
CA ALA A 101 -6.46 20.52 -4.75
C ALA A 101 -5.75 21.58 -3.92
N PHE A 102 -5.61 22.77 -4.49
CA PHE A 102 -5.14 23.95 -3.79
C PHE A 102 -6.31 24.92 -3.59
N ASP A 103 -6.58 25.28 -2.35
CA ASP A 103 -7.55 26.31 -1.98
C ASP A 103 -6.91 27.68 -2.22
N LEU A 104 -7.41 28.39 -3.23
CA LEU A 104 -6.90 29.70 -3.66
C LEU A 104 -7.23 30.84 -2.69
N VAL A 105 -8.18 30.62 -1.76
CA VAL A 105 -8.59 31.63 -0.77
C VAL A 105 -7.79 31.46 0.51
N GLU A 106 -7.73 30.24 1.04
CA GLU A 106 -7.04 29.94 2.31
C GLU A 106 -5.56 29.54 2.13
N ASN A 107 -5.08 29.47 0.88
CA ASN A 107 -3.69 29.14 0.52
C ASN A 107 -3.18 27.83 1.12
N ARG A 108 -3.97 26.76 1.02
CA ARG A 108 -3.64 25.45 1.58
C ARG A 108 -4.02 24.30 0.67
N PHE A 109 -3.32 23.19 0.81
CA PHE A 109 -3.72 21.95 0.14
C PHE A 109 -4.95 21.34 0.82
N VAL A 110 -5.90 20.88 0.01
CA VAL A 110 -7.13 20.22 0.44
C VAL A 110 -7.35 18.94 -0.37
N ALA A 111 -8.20 18.06 0.15
CA ALA A 111 -8.69 16.89 -0.57
C ALA A 111 -10.14 17.17 -1.04
N CYS A 112 -10.34 17.30 -2.35
CA CYS A 112 -11.66 17.43 -2.96
C CYS A 112 -12.19 16.03 -3.27
N LYS A 113 -13.24 15.60 -2.57
CA LYS A 113 -13.94 14.35 -2.86
C LYS A 113 -15.19 14.64 -3.69
N LEU A 114 -15.15 14.21 -4.94
CA LEU A 114 -16.19 14.40 -5.94
C LEU A 114 -17.08 13.16 -5.93
N HIS A 115 -18.36 13.34 -5.61
CA HIS A 115 -19.35 12.29 -5.49
C HIS A 115 -20.21 12.26 -6.74
N GLY A 116 -20.17 11.16 -7.49
CA GLY A 116 -21.01 10.93 -8.66
C GLY A 116 -22.34 10.28 -8.28
N LEU A 117 -23.44 10.93 -8.65
CA LEU A 117 -24.78 10.38 -8.54
C LEU A 117 -25.09 9.54 -9.78
N ASN A 118 -25.82 8.44 -9.59
CA ASN A 118 -26.27 7.63 -10.72
C ASN A 118 -27.33 8.40 -11.52
N VAL A 119 -27.07 8.57 -12.82
CA VAL A 119 -27.93 9.30 -13.76
C VAL A 119 -29.34 8.68 -13.87
N GLN A 120 -29.47 7.38 -13.65
CA GLN A 120 -30.74 6.65 -13.71
C GLN A 120 -31.61 6.82 -12.45
N TRP A 121 -31.09 7.45 -11.39
CA TRP A 121 -31.90 7.70 -10.20
C TRP A 121 -32.96 8.77 -10.47
N SER A 122 -34.14 8.57 -9.87
CA SER A 122 -35.16 9.61 -9.88
C SER A 122 -34.68 10.85 -9.13
N GLU A 123 -35.27 12.00 -9.43
CA GLU A 123 -34.90 13.26 -8.80
C GLU A 123 -35.10 13.19 -7.28
N GLU A 124 -36.17 12.56 -6.81
CA GLU A 124 -36.44 12.38 -5.39
C GLU A 124 -35.32 11.59 -4.69
N LYS A 125 -34.78 10.57 -5.37
CA LYS A 125 -33.70 9.74 -4.84
C LYS A 125 -32.38 10.52 -4.80
N LYS A 126 -32.07 11.31 -5.83
CA LYS A 126 -30.90 12.20 -5.84
C LYS A 126 -31.00 13.24 -4.71
N GLN A 127 -32.15 13.89 -4.59
CA GLN A 127 -32.40 14.87 -3.53
C GLN A 127 -32.32 14.23 -2.14
N SER A 128 -32.82 13.01 -1.97
CA SER A 128 -32.64 12.27 -0.71
C SER A 128 -31.17 12.03 -0.40
N TYR A 129 -30.39 11.58 -1.38
CA TYR A 129 -28.96 11.35 -1.21
C TYR A 129 -28.21 12.64 -0.82
N ILE A 130 -28.50 13.75 -1.51
CA ILE A 130 -27.91 15.06 -1.21
C ILE A 130 -28.29 15.50 0.21
N ARG A 131 -29.55 15.34 0.64
CA ARG A 131 -29.97 15.65 2.01
C ARG A 131 -29.21 14.84 3.06
N HIS A 132 -28.97 13.55 2.81
CA HIS A 132 -28.16 12.70 3.69
C HIS A 132 -26.72 13.21 3.77
N ALA A 133 -26.09 13.51 2.64
CA ALA A 133 -24.73 14.06 2.59
C ALA A 133 -24.62 15.42 3.32
N VAL A 134 -25.61 16.31 3.18
CA VAL A 134 -25.67 17.59 3.89
C VAL A 134 -25.83 17.39 5.40
N ARG A 135 -26.64 16.41 5.82
CA ARG A 135 -26.79 16.07 7.24
C ARG A 135 -25.47 15.58 7.85
N GLU A 136 -24.77 14.70 7.14
CA GLU A 136 -23.45 14.21 7.55
C GLU A 136 -22.43 15.34 7.61
N TYR A 137 -22.43 16.22 6.61
CA TYR A 137 -21.61 17.43 6.60
C TYR A 137 -21.84 18.28 7.85
N ASN A 138 -23.10 18.54 8.22
CA ASN A 138 -23.42 19.37 9.38
C ASN A 138 -22.91 18.76 10.70
N ILE A 139 -22.96 17.44 10.83
CA ILE A 139 -22.40 16.75 11.99
C ILE A 139 -20.87 16.86 11.96
N HIS A 140 -20.25 16.49 10.84
CA HIS A 140 -18.79 16.42 10.70
C HIS A 140 -18.12 17.79 10.84
N LYS A 141 -18.74 18.86 10.32
CA LYS A 141 -18.23 20.23 10.46
C LYS A 141 -18.02 20.65 11.92
N THR A 142 -18.81 20.10 12.86
CA THR A 142 -18.67 20.40 14.30
C THR A 142 -17.56 19.61 14.99
N LEU A 143 -17.04 18.57 14.36
CA LEU A 143 -15.98 17.72 14.92
C LEU A 143 -14.62 18.36 14.64
N VAL A 144 -14.00 18.92 15.68
CA VAL A 144 -12.64 19.46 15.63
C VAL A 144 -11.76 18.65 16.57
N HIS A 145 -10.94 17.76 16.02
CA HIS A 145 -10.05 16.89 16.81
C HIS A 145 -8.80 16.49 16.01
N PRO A 146 -7.60 16.42 16.61
CA PRO A 146 -6.36 16.07 15.90
C PRO A 146 -6.32 14.72 15.18
N HIS A 147 -7.30 13.85 15.44
CA HIS A 147 -7.41 12.51 14.84
C HIS A 147 -8.66 12.34 13.97
N ILE A 148 -9.39 13.44 13.71
CA ILE A 148 -10.55 13.46 12.83
C ILE A 148 -10.22 14.43 11.70
N VAL A 149 -10.28 13.95 10.47
CA VAL A 149 -10.11 14.79 9.27
C VAL A 149 -11.10 15.94 9.32
N GLN A 150 -10.64 17.17 9.16
CA GLN A 150 -11.56 18.31 9.11
C GLN A 150 -12.32 18.37 7.79
N LEU A 151 -13.62 18.67 7.86
CA LEU A 151 -14.46 19.00 6.71
C LEU A 151 -14.57 20.53 6.59
N TRP A 152 -14.16 21.07 5.45
CA TRP A 152 -14.09 22.51 5.21
C TRP A 152 -15.30 23.05 4.47
N ASP A 153 -15.75 22.36 3.42
CA ASP A 153 -16.74 22.89 2.49
C ASP A 153 -17.54 21.79 1.78
N ILE A 154 -18.70 22.15 1.24
CA ILE A 154 -19.54 21.31 0.38
C ILE A 154 -20.20 22.18 -0.68
N PHE A 155 -20.13 21.75 -1.95
CA PHE A 155 -20.76 22.47 -3.05
C PHE A 155 -21.15 21.53 -4.20
N GLU A 156 -22.14 21.93 -4.98
CA GLU A 156 -22.54 21.21 -6.20
C GLU A 156 -21.62 21.58 -7.37
N ILE A 157 -21.26 20.60 -8.19
CA ILE A 157 -20.50 20.82 -9.44
C ILE A 157 -21.46 20.84 -10.63
N ASP A 158 -22.35 19.84 -10.70
CA ASP A 158 -23.41 19.75 -11.69
C ASP A 158 -24.58 18.92 -11.14
N HIS A 159 -25.61 18.69 -11.97
CA HIS A 159 -26.84 18.00 -11.59
C HIS A 159 -26.63 16.57 -11.03
N ASN A 160 -25.52 15.92 -11.39
CA ASN A 160 -25.23 14.55 -10.96
C ASN A 160 -23.92 14.47 -10.17
N THR A 161 -23.36 15.58 -9.69
CA THR A 161 -22.09 15.58 -8.96
C THR A 161 -21.99 16.72 -7.99
N PHE A 162 -21.57 16.41 -6.76
CA PHE A 162 -21.21 17.39 -5.74
C PHE A 162 -19.83 17.07 -5.17
N CYS A 163 -19.22 18.05 -4.49
CA CYS A 163 -17.90 17.95 -3.91
C CYS A 163 -17.95 18.25 -2.41
N THR A 164 -17.24 17.43 -1.63
CA THR A 164 -16.90 17.73 -0.23
C THR A 164 -15.41 18.03 -0.13
N VAL A 165 -15.05 19.15 0.48
CA VAL A 165 -13.66 19.59 0.65
C VAL A 165 -13.18 19.22 2.05
N LEU A 166 -12.14 18.41 2.11
CA LEU A 166 -11.60 17.82 3.32
C LEU A 166 -10.17 18.29 3.54
N GLU A 167 -9.70 18.18 4.78
CA GLU A 167 -8.29 18.31 5.12
C GLU A 167 -7.45 17.34 4.29
N TYR A 168 -6.34 17.82 3.74
CA TYR A 168 -5.42 16.96 3.00
C TYR A 168 -4.46 16.25 3.96
N CYS A 169 -4.61 14.93 4.09
CA CYS A 169 -3.67 14.10 4.85
C CYS A 169 -2.60 13.50 3.93
N SER A 170 -1.32 13.82 4.18
CA SER A 170 -0.20 13.23 3.43
C SER A 170 0.05 11.77 3.79
N GLY A 171 0.59 10.99 2.83
CA GLY A 171 1.07 9.63 3.07
C GLY A 171 0.00 8.54 2.92
N LYS A 172 0.17 7.41 3.64
CA LYS A 172 -0.72 6.23 3.54
C LYS A 172 -2.17 6.52 3.94
N LEU A 173 -2.40 7.58 4.71
CA LEU A 173 -3.71 8.02 5.17
C LEU A 173 -4.53 8.72 4.08
N ALA A 174 -3.92 9.15 2.96
CA ALA A 174 -4.67 9.66 1.81
C ALA A 174 -5.67 8.63 1.26
N PHE A 175 -5.48 7.34 1.58
CA PHE A 175 -6.40 6.27 1.20
C PHE A 175 -7.72 6.25 2.01
N ILE A 176 -7.75 6.88 3.20
CA ILE A 176 -8.96 6.97 4.04
C ILE A 176 -10.09 7.69 3.32
N PHE A 177 -9.77 8.69 2.50
CA PHE A 177 -10.77 9.47 1.76
C PHE A 177 -11.61 8.62 0.79
N THR A 178 -11.01 7.56 0.25
CA THR A 178 -11.65 6.64 -0.70
C THR A 178 -12.52 5.59 0.01
N VAL A 179 -12.10 5.13 1.20
CA VAL A 179 -12.74 4.00 1.91
C VAL A 179 -13.88 4.43 2.83
N PHE A 180 -13.80 5.59 3.47
CA PHE A 180 -14.86 6.03 4.40
C PHE A 180 -16.14 6.52 3.70
N GLY A 181 -16.17 6.62 2.36
CA GLY A 181 -17.37 7.00 1.61
C GLY A 181 -18.43 5.90 1.47
N ASP A 182 -18.07 4.63 1.68
CA ASP A 182 -18.99 3.51 1.52
C ASP A 182 -19.70 3.12 2.82
N PHE A 183 -19.37 3.75 3.95
CA PHE A 183 -19.85 3.38 5.29
C PHE A 183 -21.12 4.10 5.76
N LEU A 184 -21.74 4.93 4.92
CA LEU A 184 -23.02 5.57 5.20
C LEU A 184 -24.11 5.05 4.25
N LYS A 185 -24.20 3.73 4.14
CA LYS A 185 -25.35 3.01 3.57
C LYS A 185 -26.30 2.58 4.68
#